data_AF-A0A2E6IA96-F1
#
_entry.id   AF-A0A2E6IA96-F1
#
_cell.length_a   1.000
_cell.length_b   1.000
_cell.length_c   1.000
_cell.angle_alpha   90.00
_cell.angle_beta   90.00
_cell.angle_gamma   90.00
#
_symmetry.space_group_name_H-M   'P 1'
#
loop_
_entity.id
_entity.type
_entity.pdbx_description
1 polymer ?
#
loop_
_entity_poly.entity_id
_entity_poly.type
_entity_poly.pdbx_seq_one_letter_code
_entity_poly.pdbx_strand_id
1 'polypeptide(L)'
;MPVKLRKESFETLGGLPISDVPTADDVIVNSEYPGQAPYTRGVHETMYRSRYWTMRQYAGFSSAEETNKRFHTLLNRGQSGLSVAFDLPTQLGMDSNDPLSLGEVGRVGVAIDSILDMRALFDQIELDQVSTSMTINSPAIILLALYVAVCEEQGGDTRKIRGTVQNDILKEYIARGTHVFPPEPSMRLITDLISHCAEHHPLWNTISISGYHIREAGATAVEEIAFTLSNALAYVDAAISTGMDVDEFAPRLSFFFGCHNDFFEEVSKFRAARKLWHHLMTERYAPKNPKSTMLRFHTQTAGVTLTAQQPLNNVTRVSYQAMSAVLGGTQSLHTNSYDEAIGLPTDESATIALRTQQILAEETGLSDVVDPLAGSYHVESLTQTIFEDALELIQEIDSMGGALVALKTGFQQRRIHDSAWKQMQDVESHQRKVVGVNHALMDEDLQYEGEEIDPKITEMQYAKMSQLIDMRDEGVVLDALNAITEAANTNANLFPLILHAVRVYCSVGEIMNAMKLVFGTWSAPSGF
;
A
#
# COMPACT_ATOMS: atom_id res chain seq x y z
N MET A 1 -6.22 -34.87 -37.42
CA MET A 1 -7.10 -34.89 -36.23
C MET A 1 -7.18 -33.47 -35.70
N PRO A 2 -8.35 -32.97 -35.26
CA PRO A 2 -8.40 -31.66 -34.61
C PRO A 2 -7.51 -31.70 -33.36
N VAL A 3 -6.67 -30.68 -33.19
CA VAL A 3 -5.81 -30.55 -32.00
C VAL A 3 -6.71 -30.29 -30.80
N LYS A 4 -6.65 -31.15 -29.79
CA LYS A 4 -7.45 -30.99 -28.56
C LYS A 4 -6.93 -29.77 -27.79
N LEU A 5 -7.84 -28.93 -27.31
CA LEU A 5 -7.51 -27.81 -26.43
C LEU A 5 -6.92 -28.30 -25.10
N ARG A 6 -6.04 -27.50 -24.50
CA ARG A 6 -5.38 -27.82 -23.23
C ARG A 6 -6.33 -27.81 -22.01
N LYS A 7 -7.47 -27.13 -22.12
CA LYS A 7 -8.51 -26.96 -21.10
C LYS A 7 -9.88 -26.99 -21.78
N GLU A 8 -10.93 -27.26 -21.02
CA GLU A 8 -12.33 -27.23 -21.50
C GLU A 8 -12.86 -25.80 -21.63
N SER A 9 -12.44 -24.89 -20.72
CA SER A 9 -12.69 -23.45 -20.79
C SER A 9 -11.41 -22.65 -20.51
N PHE A 10 -11.38 -21.40 -20.99
CA PHE A 10 -10.33 -20.44 -20.72
C PHE A 10 -10.90 -19.21 -20.01
N GLU A 11 -10.38 -18.97 -18.81
CA GLU A 11 -10.72 -17.85 -17.96
C GLU A 11 -9.42 -17.24 -17.43
N THR A 12 -9.48 -15.97 -17.03
CA THR A 12 -8.40 -15.32 -16.28
C THR A 12 -8.23 -15.97 -14.91
N LEU A 13 -7.14 -15.65 -14.19
CA LEU A 13 -6.98 -16.10 -12.80
C LEU A 13 -8.10 -15.59 -11.87
N GLY A 14 -8.67 -14.42 -12.17
CA GLY A 14 -9.85 -13.87 -11.50
C GLY A 14 -11.19 -14.48 -11.93
N GLY A 15 -11.20 -15.40 -12.91
CA GLY A 15 -12.41 -16.09 -13.37
C GLY A 15 -13.21 -15.35 -14.44
N LEU A 16 -12.62 -14.35 -15.11
CA LEU A 16 -13.28 -13.66 -16.22
C LEU A 16 -13.17 -14.48 -17.50
N PRO A 17 -14.24 -14.55 -18.32
CA PRO A 17 -14.20 -15.30 -19.56
C PRO A 17 -13.22 -14.67 -20.56
N ILE A 18 -12.49 -15.52 -21.29
CA ILE A 18 -11.56 -15.09 -22.34
C ILE A 18 -12.10 -15.53 -23.69
N SER A 19 -12.23 -14.60 -24.64
CA SER A 19 -12.57 -14.92 -26.04
C SER A 19 -11.45 -15.75 -26.69
N ASP A 20 -11.85 -16.77 -27.46
CA ASP A 20 -10.92 -17.65 -28.18
C ASP A 20 -10.02 -16.86 -29.16
N VAL A 21 -10.62 -15.89 -29.86
CA VAL A 21 -9.94 -14.99 -30.79
C VAL A 21 -10.58 -13.61 -30.70
N PRO A 22 -10.00 -12.67 -29.94
CA PRO A 22 -10.49 -11.30 -29.86
C PRO A 22 -10.43 -10.58 -31.21
N THR A 23 -11.49 -9.85 -31.55
CA THR A 23 -11.71 -9.14 -32.81
C THR A 23 -12.15 -7.70 -32.57
N ALA A 24 -12.28 -6.93 -33.66
CA ALA A 24 -12.79 -5.56 -33.58
C ALA A 24 -14.26 -5.49 -33.09
N ASP A 25 -15.04 -6.57 -33.23
CA ASP A 25 -16.43 -6.61 -32.75
C ASP A 25 -16.52 -6.71 -31.23
N ASP A 26 -15.43 -7.11 -30.56
CA ASP A 26 -15.35 -7.27 -29.10
C ASP A 26 -15.00 -5.96 -28.37
N VAL A 27 -14.70 -4.88 -29.11
CA VAL A 27 -14.21 -3.62 -28.52
C VAL A 27 -14.96 -2.39 -29.02
N ILE A 28 -15.13 -1.44 -28.11
CA ILE A 28 -15.56 -0.09 -28.47
C ILE A 28 -14.32 0.71 -28.83
N VAL A 29 -14.21 1.16 -30.08
CA VAL A 29 -13.09 1.98 -30.55
C VAL A 29 -13.16 3.36 -29.86
N ASN A 30 -12.24 3.60 -28.93
CA ASN A 30 -12.13 4.87 -28.22
C ASN A 30 -10.91 5.67 -28.68
N SER A 31 -11.07 6.99 -28.81
CA SER A 31 -10.03 7.93 -29.25
C SER A 31 -9.23 8.53 -28.08
N GLU A 32 -9.07 7.78 -26.99
CA GLU A 32 -8.44 8.26 -25.77
C GLU A 32 -6.93 8.49 -25.93
N TYR A 33 -6.43 9.55 -25.28
CA TYR A 33 -5.02 9.91 -25.24
C TYR A 33 -4.47 9.87 -23.81
N PRO A 34 -3.20 9.49 -23.61
CA PRO A 34 -2.57 9.55 -22.30
C PRO A 34 -2.51 10.98 -21.77
N GLY A 35 -2.61 11.14 -20.45
CA GLY A 35 -2.64 12.46 -19.79
C GLY A 35 -3.97 13.21 -19.92
N GLN A 36 -4.98 12.61 -20.57
CA GLN A 36 -6.32 13.17 -20.71
C GLN A 36 -7.36 12.25 -20.07
N ALA A 37 -8.43 12.83 -19.53
CA ALA A 37 -9.56 12.07 -19.03
C ALA A 37 -10.13 11.13 -20.12
N PRO A 38 -10.50 9.88 -19.80
CA PRO A 38 -10.63 9.29 -18.45
C PRO A 38 -9.34 8.61 -17.93
N TYR A 39 -8.17 8.96 -18.49
CA TYR A 39 -6.85 8.49 -18.08
C TYR A 39 -6.59 6.99 -18.20
N THR A 40 -7.42 6.24 -18.95
CA THR A 40 -7.22 4.79 -19.19
C THR A 40 -5.81 4.49 -19.66
N ARG A 41 -5.26 5.34 -20.55
CA ARG A 41 -3.93 5.20 -21.16
C ARG A 41 -2.77 5.75 -20.32
N GLY A 42 -3.04 6.21 -19.10
CA GLY A 42 -2.05 6.78 -18.17
C GLY A 42 -2.35 8.23 -17.80
N VAL A 43 -1.92 8.63 -16.61
CA VAL A 43 -2.21 9.97 -16.03
C VAL A 43 -1.30 11.08 -16.54
N HIS A 44 -0.23 10.75 -17.27
CA HIS A 44 0.70 11.72 -17.86
C HIS A 44 0.82 11.48 -19.36
N GLU A 45 0.92 12.55 -20.15
CA GLU A 45 1.01 12.47 -21.62
C GLU A 45 2.22 11.66 -22.09
N THR A 46 3.37 11.86 -21.45
CA THR A 46 4.64 11.26 -21.85
C THR A 46 5.01 9.99 -21.07
N MET A 47 4.31 9.71 -19.95
CA MET A 47 4.62 8.61 -19.02
C MET A 47 6.14 8.37 -18.89
N TYR A 48 6.59 7.14 -19.12
CA TYR A 48 7.98 6.72 -18.90
C TYR A 48 8.99 7.27 -19.90
N ARG A 49 8.54 7.81 -21.04
CA ARG A 49 9.42 8.50 -21.99
C ARG A 49 10.04 9.75 -21.38
N SER A 50 9.36 10.35 -20.40
CA SER A 50 9.88 11.50 -19.65
C SER A 50 10.58 11.12 -18.36
N ARG A 51 10.05 10.13 -17.63
CA ARG A 51 10.56 9.69 -16.33
C ARG A 51 10.06 8.30 -16.02
N TYR A 52 10.96 7.38 -15.69
CA TYR A 52 10.58 6.05 -15.20
C TYR A 52 9.70 6.13 -13.94
N TRP A 53 8.98 5.05 -13.66
CA TRP A 53 8.33 4.88 -12.37
C TRP A 53 9.37 4.98 -11.25
N THR A 54 8.92 5.33 -10.05
CA THR A 54 9.81 5.32 -8.89
C THR A 54 10.10 3.88 -8.50
N MET A 55 11.34 3.43 -8.69
CA MET A 55 11.83 2.16 -8.15
C MET A 55 11.92 2.30 -6.64
N ARG A 56 10.96 1.71 -5.94
CA ARG A 56 10.74 1.93 -4.50
C ARG A 56 10.74 0.59 -3.79
N GLN A 57 11.94 0.09 -3.47
CA GLN A 57 12.07 -1.11 -2.67
C GLN A 57 11.67 -0.83 -1.22
N TYR A 58 10.96 -1.79 -0.68
CA TYR A 58 10.45 -1.82 0.67
C TYR A 58 11.59 -2.29 1.56
N ALA A 59 11.96 -1.47 2.53
CA ALA A 59 13.07 -1.74 3.43
C ALA A 59 12.72 -1.27 4.84
N GLY A 60 13.25 -1.95 5.84
CA GLY A 60 12.88 -1.76 7.23
C GLY A 60 12.77 -3.10 7.89
N PHE A 61 13.77 -3.45 8.66
CA PHE A 61 13.77 -4.55 9.61
C PHE A 61 14.90 -4.28 10.58
N SER A 62 14.85 -4.91 11.75
CA SER A 62 15.80 -4.66 12.83
C SER A 62 15.70 -3.23 13.40
N SER A 63 16.82 -2.61 13.76
CA SER A 63 16.89 -1.27 14.33
C SER A 63 16.77 -0.16 13.28
N ALA A 64 16.49 1.06 13.75
CA ALA A 64 16.50 2.26 12.93
C ALA A 64 17.87 2.51 12.27
N GLU A 65 18.95 2.24 12.98
CA GLU A 65 20.33 2.38 12.50
C GLU A 65 20.67 1.39 11.37
N GLU A 66 20.27 0.11 11.50
CA GLU A 66 20.50 -0.87 10.43
C GLU A 66 19.61 -0.57 9.21
N THR A 67 18.37 -0.17 9.44
CA THR A 67 17.48 0.26 8.35
C THR A 67 18.04 1.48 7.61
N ASN A 68 18.60 2.45 8.33
CA ASN A 68 19.26 3.63 7.74
C ASN A 68 20.44 3.24 6.84
N LYS A 69 21.34 2.34 7.30
CA LYS A 69 22.45 1.82 6.48
C LYS A 69 21.94 1.17 5.19
N ARG A 70 20.82 0.44 5.27
CA ARG A 70 20.19 -0.18 4.10
C ARG A 70 19.57 0.86 3.16
N PHE A 71 18.98 1.93 3.67
CA PHE A 71 18.54 3.06 2.84
C PHE A 71 19.69 3.67 2.06
N HIS A 72 20.83 3.98 2.70
CA HIS A 72 22.01 4.48 1.99
C HIS A 72 22.51 3.49 0.93
N THR A 73 22.53 2.19 1.25
CA THR A 73 22.93 1.14 0.31
C THR A 73 22.03 1.09 -0.92
N LEU A 74 20.70 1.12 -0.72
CA LEU A 74 19.73 1.07 -1.81
C LEU A 74 19.73 2.35 -2.66
N LEU A 75 19.83 3.52 -2.03
CA LEU A 75 19.99 4.80 -2.74
C LEU A 75 21.24 4.78 -3.63
N ASN A 76 22.38 4.29 -3.11
CA ASN A 76 23.61 4.14 -3.88
C ASN A 76 23.50 3.13 -5.02
N ARG A 77 22.58 2.16 -4.93
CA ARG A 77 22.31 1.15 -5.97
C ARG A 77 21.26 1.59 -7.02
N GLY A 78 20.75 2.81 -6.91
CA GLY A 78 19.82 3.40 -7.89
C GLY A 78 18.35 3.44 -7.46
N GLN A 79 18.02 3.16 -6.20
CA GLN A 79 16.69 3.42 -5.66
C GLN A 79 16.37 4.92 -5.71
N SER A 80 15.16 5.27 -6.14
CA SER A 80 14.76 6.67 -6.38
C SER A 80 13.76 7.23 -5.36
N GLY A 81 13.36 6.43 -4.37
CA GLY A 81 12.54 6.86 -3.23
C GLY A 81 12.59 5.82 -2.11
N LEU A 82 12.52 6.26 -0.86
CA LEU A 82 12.57 5.40 0.32
C LEU A 82 11.22 4.79 0.63
N SER A 83 11.17 3.56 1.13
CA SER A 83 9.92 3.00 1.64
C SER A 83 10.18 2.22 2.91
N VAL A 84 9.49 2.62 3.98
CA VAL A 84 9.70 2.12 5.33
C VAL A 84 8.65 1.08 5.68
N ALA A 85 9.13 -0.09 6.10
CA ALA A 85 8.35 -1.14 6.74
C ALA A 85 8.56 -1.08 8.26
N PHE A 86 7.48 -0.99 9.04
CA PHE A 86 7.54 -0.89 10.50
C PHE A 86 7.21 -2.23 11.14
N ASP A 87 7.74 -2.51 12.34
CA ASP A 87 7.46 -3.76 13.04
C ASP A 87 5.99 -3.83 13.53
N LEU A 88 5.56 -5.00 14.00
CA LEU A 88 4.18 -5.18 14.42
C LEU A 88 3.80 -4.30 15.64
N PRO A 89 4.65 -4.16 16.69
CA PRO A 89 4.41 -3.20 17.78
C PRO A 89 4.15 -1.78 17.30
N THR A 90 5.03 -1.23 16.46
CA THR A 90 4.89 0.12 15.89
C THR A 90 3.59 0.22 15.08
N GLN A 91 3.24 -0.80 14.28
CA GLN A 91 2.00 -0.81 13.50
C GLN A 91 0.72 -0.80 14.35
N LEU A 92 0.77 -1.38 15.54
CA LEU A 92 -0.32 -1.40 16.52
C LEU A 92 -0.24 -0.23 17.51
N GLY A 93 0.73 0.66 17.34
CA GLY A 93 0.90 1.82 18.20
C GLY A 93 1.25 1.43 19.64
N MET A 94 2.11 0.43 19.79
CA MET A 94 2.67 -0.04 21.05
C MET A 94 4.17 0.26 21.08
N ASP A 95 4.68 0.63 22.23
CA ASP A 95 6.12 0.77 22.42
C ASP A 95 6.77 -0.61 22.54
N SER A 96 8.05 -0.68 22.22
CA SER A 96 8.84 -1.91 22.27
C SER A 96 8.83 -2.56 23.65
N ASN A 97 8.74 -1.78 24.73
CA ASN A 97 8.70 -2.28 26.11
C ASN A 97 7.28 -2.65 26.62
N ASP A 98 6.25 -2.55 25.77
CA ASP A 98 4.93 -3.11 26.10
C ASP A 98 5.01 -4.64 26.22
N PRO A 99 4.39 -5.26 27.24
CA PRO A 99 4.39 -6.72 27.38
C PRO A 99 3.90 -7.50 26.15
N LEU A 100 3.01 -6.92 25.34
CA LEU A 100 2.49 -7.53 24.12
C LEU A 100 3.46 -7.41 22.93
N SER A 101 4.49 -6.58 23.03
CA SER A 101 5.51 -6.41 22.00
C SER A 101 6.61 -7.49 22.03
N LEU A 102 6.67 -8.27 23.11
CA LEU A 102 7.71 -9.28 23.31
C LEU A 102 7.77 -10.30 22.17
N GLY A 103 8.94 -10.40 21.52
CA GLY A 103 9.18 -11.32 20.41
C GLY A 103 8.86 -10.75 19.03
N GLU A 104 8.28 -9.56 18.95
CA GLU A 104 7.89 -8.92 17.68
C GLU A 104 8.67 -7.63 17.37
N VAL A 105 9.43 -7.11 18.35
CA VAL A 105 10.28 -5.91 18.18
C VAL A 105 11.31 -6.12 17.07
N GLY A 106 11.27 -5.26 16.06
CA GLY A 106 12.22 -5.27 14.93
C GLY A 106 12.09 -6.47 13.98
N ARG A 107 11.11 -7.37 14.18
CA ARG A 107 11.08 -8.69 13.53
C ARG A 107 10.64 -8.63 12.06
N VAL A 108 9.59 -7.86 11.78
CA VAL A 108 8.97 -7.75 10.45
C VAL A 108 9.10 -6.35 9.85
N GLY A 109 9.90 -5.50 10.49
CA GLY A 109 9.95 -4.08 10.22
C GLY A 109 10.87 -3.35 11.19
N VAL A 110 11.12 -2.07 10.96
CA VAL A 110 11.87 -1.23 11.90
C VAL A 110 11.01 -0.90 13.13
N ALA A 111 11.61 -0.99 14.32
CA ALA A 111 10.98 -0.54 15.57
C ALA A 111 11.10 0.99 15.71
N ILE A 112 9.98 1.69 15.90
CA ILE A 112 9.92 3.14 16.13
C ILE A 112 9.01 3.43 17.32
N ASP A 113 9.62 3.76 18.45
CA ASP A 113 8.89 4.10 19.67
C ASP A 113 8.78 5.62 19.85
N SER A 114 9.74 6.38 19.32
CA SER A 114 9.85 7.82 19.60
C SER A 114 10.61 8.61 18.53
N ILE A 115 10.80 9.91 18.81
CA ILE A 115 11.63 10.80 18.00
C ILE A 115 13.10 10.35 17.93
N LEU A 116 13.60 9.63 18.95
CA LEU A 116 14.98 9.11 18.94
C LEU A 116 15.18 8.10 17.80
N ASP A 117 14.21 7.22 17.58
CA ASP A 117 14.28 6.22 16.52
C ASP A 117 14.09 6.84 15.15
N MET A 118 13.16 7.80 15.03
CA MET A 118 12.95 8.52 13.78
C MET A 118 14.19 9.33 13.36
N ARG A 119 14.91 9.93 14.32
CA ARG A 119 16.21 10.58 14.08
C ARG A 119 17.24 9.59 13.57
N ALA A 120 17.38 8.43 14.23
CA ALA A 120 18.32 7.40 13.81
C ALA A 120 18.00 6.83 12.42
N LEU A 121 16.72 6.65 12.11
CA LEU A 121 16.25 6.12 10.83
C LEU A 121 16.63 7.02 9.65
N PHE A 122 16.62 8.33 9.86
CA PHE A 122 16.90 9.34 8.83
C PHE A 122 18.17 10.15 9.10
N ASP A 123 19.09 9.62 9.91
CA ASP A 123 20.40 10.24 10.08
C ASP A 123 21.06 10.40 8.70
N GLN A 124 21.60 11.58 8.45
CA GLN A 124 22.24 11.95 7.18
C GLN A 124 21.36 11.80 5.91
N ILE A 125 20.03 11.79 6.07
CA ILE A 125 19.07 11.83 4.98
C ILE A 125 18.21 13.11 5.13
N GLU A 126 18.43 14.08 4.24
CA GLU A 126 17.68 15.34 4.23
C GLU A 126 16.23 15.09 3.77
N LEU A 127 15.28 15.18 4.71
CA LEU A 127 13.89 14.78 4.49
C LEU A 127 13.14 15.67 3.48
N ASP A 128 13.58 16.90 3.27
CA ASP A 128 12.97 17.81 2.28
C ASP A 128 13.54 17.65 0.85
N GLN A 129 14.55 16.77 0.66
CA GLN A 129 15.15 16.45 -0.64
C GLN A 129 14.81 15.05 -1.15
N VAL A 130 14.38 14.14 -0.27
CA VAL A 130 14.01 12.76 -0.65
C VAL A 130 12.50 12.55 -0.70
N SER A 131 12.07 11.44 -1.32
CA SER A 131 10.68 11.01 -1.26
C SER A 131 10.54 9.74 -0.43
N THR A 132 9.83 9.82 0.70
CA THR A 132 9.67 8.70 1.64
C THR A 132 8.23 8.19 1.67
N SER A 133 8.05 6.88 1.51
CA SER A 133 6.77 6.20 1.75
C SER A 133 6.81 5.49 3.09
N MET A 134 5.79 5.67 3.92
CA MET A 134 5.64 5.02 5.23
C MET A 134 4.40 4.14 5.18
N THR A 135 4.60 2.83 5.19
CA THR A 135 3.47 1.88 5.25
C THR A 135 3.06 1.69 6.69
N ILE A 136 2.25 2.63 7.14
CA ILE A 136 1.73 2.70 8.49
C ILE A 136 0.28 3.18 8.43
N ASN A 137 -0.57 2.65 9.31
CA ASN A 137 -2.01 2.84 9.27
C ASN A 137 -2.55 3.36 10.61
N SER A 138 -2.77 2.49 11.60
CA SER A 138 -3.38 2.93 12.87
C SER A 138 -2.67 4.13 13.54
N PRO A 139 -1.33 4.14 13.69
CA PRO A 139 -0.60 5.30 14.21
C PRO A 139 -0.03 6.21 13.11
N ALA A 140 -0.56 6.16 11.89
CA ALA A 140 -0.09 6.94 10.73
C ALA A 140 0.11 8.43 11.03
N ILE A 141 -0.84 9.03 11.76
CA ILE A 141 -0.79 10.43 12.17
C ILE A 141 0.39 10.75 13.08
N ILE A 142 0.78 9.81 13.95
CA ILE A 142 1.91 9.94 14.88
C ILE A 142 3.23 9.80 14.12
N LEU A 143 3.34 8.80 13.24
CA LEU A 143 4.56 8.58 12.47
C LEU A 143 4.83 9.72 11.48
N LEU A 144 3.78 10.33 10.91
CA LEU A 144 3.94 11.55 10.12
C LEU A 144 4.37 12.74 10.98
N ALA A 145 3.81 12.89 12.18
CA ALA A 145 4.24 13.94 13.11
C ALA A 145 5.71 13.79 13.52
N LEU A 146 6.17 12.56 13.80
CA LEU A 146 7.58 12.25 14.04
C LEU A 146 8.46 12.63 12.84
N TYR A 147 8.05 12.25 11.63
CA TYR A 147 8.77 12.59 10.40
C TYR A 147 8.87 14.11 10.19
N VAL A 148 7.78 14.85 10.42
CA VAL A 148 7.75 16.32 10.34
C VAL A 148 8.68 16.94 11.39
N ALA A 149 8.64 16.47 12.64
CA ALA A 149 9.50 16.97 13.70
C ALA A 149 10.99 16.74 13.40
N VAL A 150 11.39 15.58 12.87
CA VAL A 150 12.78 15.33 12.45
C VAL A 150 13.18 16.26 11.30
N CYS A 151 12.30 16.50 10.32
CA CYS A 151 12.57 17.46 9.24
C CYS A 151 12.83 18.88 9.78
N GLU A 152 12.08 19.31 10.79
CA GLU A 152 12.27 20.61 11.44
C GLU A 152 13.61 20.68 12.20
N GLU A 153 13.98 19.61 12.90
CA GLU A 153 15.26 19.53 13.63
C GLU A 153 16.47 19.55 12.69
N GLN A 154 16.33 18.97 11.49
CA GLN A 154 17.31 19.08 10.41
C GLN A 154 17.40 20.51 9.82
N GLY A 155 16.47 21.40 10.16
CA GLY A 155 16.34 22.74 9.57
C GLY A 155 15.72 22.75 8.17
N GLY A 156 15.08 21.64 7.75
CA GLY A 156 14.44 21.48 6.45
C GLY A 156 13.08 22.19 6.34
N ASP A 157 12.65 22.47 5.11
CA ASP A 157 11.35 23.08 4.85
C ASP A 157 10.24 22.02 4.80
N THR A 158 9.42 21.95 5.85
CA THR A 158 8.33 20.98 5.95
C THR A 158 7.25 21.14 4.89
N ARG A 159 7.20 22.25 4.14
CA ARG A 159 6.29 22.40 2.98
C ARG A 159 6.82 21.68 1.74
N LYS A 160 8.12 21.35 1.71
CA LYS A 160 8.79 20.67 0.60
C LYS A 160 8.87 19.16 0.75
N ILE A 161 8.58 18.60 1.93
CA ILE A 161 8.61 17.15 2.14
C ILE A 161 7.72 16.44 1.12
N ARG A 162 8.25 15.37 0.54
CA ARG A 162 7.56 14.55 -0.45
C ARG A 162 7.46 13.14 0.08
N GLY A 163 6.29 12.55 -0.03
CA GLY A 163 6.12 11.22 0.48
C GLY A 163 4.69 10.77 0.51
N THR A 164 4.49 9.65 1.18
CA THR A 164 3.19 9.03 1.34
C THR A 164 3.14 8.38 2.71
N VAL A 165 2.03 8.52 3.43
CA VAL A 165 1.69 7.57 4.50
C VAL A 165 0.53 6.71 4.02
N GLN A 166 0.53 5.42 4.36
CA GLN A 166 -0.49 4.51 3.84
C GLN A 166 -1.90 4.89 4.33
N ASN A 167 -2.08 5.14 5.63
CA ASN A 167 -3.27 5.77 6.23
C ASN A 167 -4.64 5.18 5.84
N ASP A 168 -4.68 3.95 5.32
CA ASP A 168 -5.92 3.34 4.87
C ASP A 168 -6.38 2.37 5.96
N ILE A 169 -7.26 2.82 6.84
CA ILE A 169 -7.76 1.99 7.94
C ILE A 169 -8.84 1.00 7.48
N LEU A 170 -9.66 1.32 6.48
CA LEU A 170 -10.75 0.46 6.03
C LEU A 170 -10.23 -0.91 5.58
N LYS A 171 -9.12 -0.96 4.83
CA LYS A 171 -8.47 -2.22 4.47
C LYS A 171 -7.84 -2.97 5.65
N GLU A 172 -7.56 -2.32 6.78
CA GLU A 172 -7.12 -3.01 8.02
C GLU A 172 -8.21 -3.89 8.61
N TYR A 173 -9.47 -3.45 8.53
CA TYR A 173 -10.60 -4.24 9.02
C TYR A 173 -11.03 -5.31 8.00
N ILE A 174 -10.74 -5.10 6.71
CA ILE A 174 -11.14 -6.01 5.63
C ILE A 174 -10.14 -7.16 5.45
N ALA A 175 -8.83 -6.87 5.45
CA ALA A 175 -7.84 -7.83 4.97
C ALA A 175 -6.53 -7.89 5.79
N ARG A 176 -6.05 -6.78 6.37
CA ARG A 176 -4.68 -6.71 6.92
C ARG A 176 -4.58 -6.95 8.43
N GLY A 177 -5.54 -6.49 9.23
CA GLY A 177 -5.66 -6.80 10.65
C GLY A 177 -4.89 -5.91 11.64
N THR A 178 -4.22 -4.83 11.24
CA THR A 178 -3.46 -3.95 12.16
C THR A 178 -4.24 -2.71 12.61
N HIS A 179 -5.52 -2.91 12.93
CA HIS A 179 -6.41 -1.86 13.44
C HIS A 179 -6.36 -1.76 14.97
N VAL A 180 -6.54 -0.55 15.51
CA VAL A 180 -6.56 -0.31 16.97
C VAL A 180 -7.90 0.25 17.43
N PHE A 181 -8.33 1.38 16.87
CA PHE A 181 -9.59 2.03 17.25
C PHE A 181 -10.78 1.48 16.46
N PRO A 182 -12.03 1.73 16.90
CA PRO A 182 -13.21 1.51 16.08
C PRO A 182 -13.17 2.31 14.78
N PRO A 183 -13.96 1.93 13.75
CA PRO A 183 -13.90 2.58 12.45
C PRO A 183 -14.10 4.10 12.47
N GLU A 184 -15.06 4.62 13.24
CA GLU A 184 -15.39 6.05 13.24
C GLU A 184 -14.25 6.94 13.79
N PRO A 185 -13.67 6.68 14.97
CA PRO A 185 -12.47 7.40 15.40
C PRO A 185 -11.29 7.27 14.44
N SER A 186 -11.08 6.10 13.84
CA SER A 186 -10.00 5.92 12.86
C SER A 186 -10.20 6.77 11.61
N MET A 187 -11.44 6.86 11.10
CA MET A 187 -11.78 7.75 9.98
C MET A 187 -11.52 9.22 10.32
N ARG A 188 -11.81 9.64 11.56
CA ARG A 188 -11.47 10.99 12.03
C ARG A 188 -9.97 11.27 11.95
N LEU A 189 -9.12 10.36 12.43
CA LEU A 189 -7.66 10.54 12.39
C LEU A 189 -7.14 10.72 10.95
N ILE A 190 -7.75 10.02 9.99
CA ILE A 190 -7.44 10.17 8.57
C ILE A 190 -7.83 11.57 8.10
N THR A 191 -9.03 12.06 8.41
CA THR A 191 -9.47 13.41 8.02
C THR A 191 -8.66 14.52 8.70
N ASP A 192 -8.24 14.33 9.95
CA ASP A 192 -7.37 15.26 10.67
C ASP A 192 -6.01 15.39 10.00
N LEU A 193 -5.41 14.25 9.61
CA LEU A 193 -4.15 14.21 8.86
C LEU A 193 -4.30 14.88 7.49
N ILE A 194 -5.36 14.57 6.74
CA ILE A 194 -5.63 15.15 5.42
C ILE A 194 -5.73 16.67 5.53
N SER A 195 -6.58 17.16 6.45
CA SER A 195 -6.80 18.59 6.67
C SER A 195 -5.51 19.31 7.04
N HIS A 196 -4.72 18.75 7.96
CA HIS A 196 -3.46 19.37 8.36
C HIS A 196 -2.45 19.45 7.21
N CYS A 197 -2.31 18.38 6.43
CA CYS A 197 -1.39 18.32 5.30
C CYS A 197 -1.79 19.25 4.15
N ALA A 198 -3.09 19.44 3.90
CA ALA A 198 -3.57 20.36 2.86
C ALA A 198 -3.05 21.79 3.09
N GLU A 199 -2.98 22.22 4.36
CA GLU A 199 -2.51 23.55 4.74
C GLU A 199 -0.97 23.64 4.88
N HIS A 200 -0.36 22.64 5.51
CA HIS A 200 1.05 22.70 5.97
C HIS A 200 2.02 21.89 5.11
N HIS A 201 1.59 20.78 4.51
CA HIS A 201 2.44 19.82 3.80
C HIS A 201 1.88 19.48 2.40
N PRO A 202 1.73 20.47 1.50
CA PRO A 202 0.93 20.35 0.27
C PRO A 202 1.52 19.42 -0.79
N LEU A 203 2.72 18.88 -0.57
CA LEU A 203 3.39 17.92 -1.45
C LEU A 203 3.27 16.47 -0.96
N TRP A 204 2.74 16.25 0.24
CA TRP A 204 2.59 14.95 0.85
C TRP A 204 1.33 14.23 0.35
N ASN A 205 1.44 12.96 -0.02
CA ASN A 205 0.27 12.12 -0.31
C ASN A 205 -0.28 11.58 1.01
N THR A 206 -1.47 12.03 1.38
CA THR A 206 -2.04 11.87 2.72
C THR A 206 -2.60 10.47 2.99
N ILE A 207 -2.79 9.69 1.94
CA ILE A 207 -3.30 8.33 1.99
C ILE A 207 -2.86 7.56 0.73
N SER A 208 -2.63 6.27 0.91
CA SER A 208 -2.43 5.29 -0.16
C SER A 208 -3.52 4.24 -0.07
N ILE A 209 -4.62 4.47 -0.79
CA ILE A 209 -5.84 3.65 -0.73
C ILE A 209 -5.54 2.30 -1.40
N SER A 210 -5.61 1.22 -0.62
CA SER A 210 -4.83 0.01 -0.87
C SER A 210 -5.69 -1.21 -1.20
N GLY A 211 -5.59 -1.66 -2.44
CA GLY A 211 -6.06 -2.96 -2.93
C GLY A 211 -5.05 -4.11 -2.77
N TYR A 212 -3.75 -3.82 -2.59
CA TYR A 212 -2.72 -4.86 -2.44
C TYR A 212 -3.09 -5.93 -1.39
N HIS A 213 -3.36 -5.52 -0.16
CA HIS A 213 -3.68 -6.42 0.94
C HIS A 213 -5.00 -7.19 0.70
N ILE A 214 -5.96 -6.56 0.04
CA ILE A 214 -7.22 -7.18 -0.36
C ILE A 214 -6.96 -8.30 -1.38
N ARG A 215 -6.08 -8.04 -2.37
CA ARG A 215 -5.64 -9.01 -3.37
C ARG A 215 -4.84 -10.16 -2.74
N GLU A 216 -3.90 -9.85 -1.84
CA GLU A 216 -3.10 -10.86 -1.12
C GLU A 216 -3.95 -11.75 -0.22
N ALA A 217 -5.04 -11.22 0.35
CA ALA A 217 -6.01 -12.01 1.14
C ALA A 217 -6.89 -12.95 0.29
N GLY A 218 -6.83 -12.82 -1.05
CA GLY A 218 -7.47 -13.75 -1.98
C GLY A 218 -8.58 -13.15 -2.86
N ALA A 219 -8.75 -11.83 -2.87
CA ALA A 219 -9.71 -11.17 -3.76
C ALA A 219 -9.38 -11.39 -5.25
N THR A 220 -10.40 -11.40 -6.10
CA THR A 220 -10.24 -11.28 -7.56
C THR A 220 -9.78 -9.87 -7.99
N ALA A 221 -9.39 -9.68 -9.25
CA ALA A 221 -8.98 -8.36 -9.76
C ALA A 221 -10.14 -7.36 -9.73
N VAL A 222 -11.36 -7.83 -9.99
CA VAL A 222 -12.61 -7.05 -9.90
C VAL A 222 -12.87 -6.64 -8.45
N GLU A 223 -12.80 -7.58 -7.52
CA GLU A 223 -13.00 -7.32 -6.08
C GLU A 223 -11.95 -6.35 -5.53
N GLU A 224 -10.68 -6.50 -5.94
CA GLU A 224 -9.62 -5.55 -5.58
C GLU A 224 -9.97 -4.12 -5.99
N ILE A 225 -10.37 -3.88 -7.25
CA ILE A 225 -10.76 -2.53 -7.69
C ILE A 225 -12.00 -2.06 -6.91
N ALA A 226 -13.06 -2.87 -6.90
CA ALA A 226 -14.35 -2.46 -6.34
C ALA A 226 -14.23 -2.07 -4.87
N PHE A 227 -13.58 -2.91 -4.06
CA PHE A 227 -13.41 -2.64 -2.62
C PHE A 227 -12.47 -1.47 -2.38
N THR A 228 -11.39 -1.33 -3.15
CA THR A 228 -10.46 -0.20 -3.02
C THR A 228 -11.12 1.13 -3.37
N LEU A 229 -11.85 1.19 -4.49
CA LEU A 229 -12.52 2.42 -4.90
C LEU A 229 -13.73 2.74 -4.02
N SER A 230 -14.42 1.72 -3.47
CA SER A 230 -15.46 1.93 -2.45
C SER A 230 -14.88 2.55 -1.18
N ASN A 231 -13.71 2.08 -0.71
CA ASN A 231 -13.01 2.71 0.41
C ASN A 231 -12.59 4.14 0.07
N ALA A 232 -12.08 4.39 -1.15
CA ALA A 232 -11.71 5.72 -1.62
C ALA A 232 -12.87 6.72 -1.52
N LEU A 233 -14.05 6.31 -1.98
CA LEU A 233 -15.27 7.12 -1.91
C LEU A 233 -15.66 7.42 -0.46
N ALA A 234 -15.57 6.43 0.44
CA ALA A 234 -15.82 6.66 1.86
C ALA A 234 -14.84 7.66 2.50
N TYR A 235 -13.58 7.69 2.07
CA TYR A 235 -12.61 8.71 2.51
C TYR A 235 -12.92 10.10 1.94
N VAL A 236 -13.33 10.19 0.68
CA VAL A 236 -13.76 11.46 0.06
C VAL A 236 -14.98 12.00 0.78
N ASP A 237 -15.99 11.17 1.03
CA ASP A 237 -17.21 11.56 1.76
C ASP A 237 -16.88 12.02 3.19
N ALA A 238 -16.01 11.29 3.90
CA ALA A 238 -15.57 11.66 5.23
C ALA A 238 -14.86 13.01 5.24
N ALA A 239 -13.95 13.26 4.29
CA ALA A 239 -13.25 14.54 4.17
C ALA A 239 -14.19 15.71 3.82
N ILE A 240 -15.13 15.51 2.89
CA ILE A 240 -16.13 16.54 2.56
C ILE A 240 -17.04 16.82 3.77
N SER A 241 -17.37 15.80 4.57
CA SER A 241 -18.21 15.98 5.76
C SER A 241 -17.59 16.87 6.84
N THR A 242 -16.27 17.05 6.85
CA THR A 242 -15.58 18.00 7.73
C THR A 242 -15.53 19.42 7.16
N GLY A 243 -16.04 19.63 5.95
CA GLY A 243 -16.12 20.91 5.27
C GLY A 243 -14.99 21.19 4.27
N MET A 244 -14.10 20.22 4.00
CA MET A 244 -13.05 20.37 2.99
C MET A 244 -13.63 20.35 1.57
N ASP A 245 -13.10 21.21 0.69
CA ASP A 245 -13.43 21.14 -0.73
C ASP A 245 -12.67 19.97 -1.38
N VAL A 246 -13.33 19.24 -2.28
CA VAL A 246 -12.75 18.03 -2.90
C VAL A 246 -11.41 18.34 -3.61
N ASP A 247 -11.24 19.52 -4.19
CA ASP A 247 -10.03 19.91 -4.90
C ASP A 247 -8.87 20.29 -3.97
N GLU A 248 -9.13 20.48 -2.66
CA GLU A 248 -8.10 20.77 -1.67
C GLU A 248 -7.29 19.52 -1.32
N PHE A 249 -7.90 18.34 -1.33
CA PHE A 249 -7.26 17.09 -0.89
C PHE A 249 -7.20 16.00 -1.96
N ALA A 250 -8.18 15.88 -2.87
CA ALA A 250 -8.21 14.82 -3.88
C ALA A 250 -6.94 14.72 -4.75
N PRO A 251 -6.29 15.84 -5.15
CA PRO A 251 -5.02 15.80 -5.88
C PRO A 251 -3.85 15.15 -5.12
N ARG A 252 -4.02 14.84 -3.83
CA ARG A 252 -3.04 14.16 -2.97
C ARG A 252 -3.43 12.75 -2.58
N LEU A 253 -4.62 12.28 -2.99
CA LEU A 253 -4.97 10.87 -2.89
C LEU A 253 -4.05 10.05 -3.81
N SER A 254 -3.59 8.92 -3.29
CA SER A 254 -2.83 7.93 -4.05
C SER A 254 -3.39 6.55 -3.75
N PHE A 255 -3.05 5.58 -4.59
CA PHE A 255 -3.58 4.22 -4.54
C PHE A 255 -2.45 3.21 -4.48
N PHE A 256 -2.76 1.98 -4.07
CA PHE A 256 -1.79 0.90 -4.00
C PHE A 256 -2.41 -0.44 -4.36
N PHE A 257 -1.96 -1.06 -5.44
CA PHE A 257 -2.51 -2.32 -5.94
C PHE A 257 -1.48 -3.44 -5.95
N GLY A 258 -1.97 -4.68 -5.88
CA GLY A 258 -1.16 -5.86 -6.18
C GLY A 258 -0.98 -6.07 -7.66
N CYS A 259 -0.01 -6.89 -8.04
CA CYS A 259 0.15 -7.36 -9.41
C CYS A 259 0.36 -8.87 -9.42
N HIS A 260 -0.69 -9.60 -9.76
CA HIS A 260 -0.73 -11.06 -9.75
C HIS A 260 -0.15 -11.68 -11.05
N ASN A 261 -0.14 -13.00 -11.13
CA ASN A 261 0.46 -13.75 -12.25
C ASN A 261 -0.27 -13.63 -13.61
N ASP A 262 -1.53 -13.18 -13.64
CA ASP A 262 -2.27 -13.06 -14.90
C ASP A 262 -1.93 -11.76 -15.61
N PHE A 263 -1.02 -11.87 -16.58
CA PHE A 263 -0.40 -10.72 -17.22
C PHE A 263 -1.41 -9.73 -17.83
N PHE A 264 -2.36 -10.22 -18.64
CA PHE A 264 -3.31 -9.35 -19.33
C PHE A 264 -4.43 -8.86 -18.41
N GLU A 265 -4.87 -9.68 -17.45
CA GLU A 265 -5.83 -9.26 -16.42
C GLU A 265 -5.28 -8.09 -15.61
N GLU A 266 -4.03 -8.17 -15.14
CA GLU A 266 -3.43 -7.12 -14.31
C GLU A 266 -3.22 -5.81 -15.09
N VAL A 267 -2.74 -5.87 -16.34
CA VAL A 267 -2.64 -4.66 -17.18
C VAL A 267 -4.03 -4.03 -17.39
N SER A 268 -5.04 -4.86 -17.68
CA SER A 268 -6.41 -4.40 -17.90
C SER A 268 -7.02 -3.81 -16.62
N LYS A 269 -6.74 -4.41 -15.46
CA LYS A 269 -7.15 -3.94 -14.14
C LYS A 269 -6.66 -2.52 -13.87
N PHE A 270 -5.38 -2.24 -14.09
CA PHE A 270 -4.84 -0.89 -13.84
C PHE A 270 -5.45 0.17 -14.76
N ARG A 271 -5.73 -0.18 -16.02
CA ARG A 271 -6.41 0.69 -16.99
C ARG A 271 -7.86 0.96 -16.56
N ALA A 272 -8.59 -0.10 -16.19
CA ALA A 272 -9.97 -0.04 -15.74
C ALA A 272 -10.10 0.80 -14.46
N ALA A 273 -9.19 0.62 -13.49
CA ALA A 273 -9.18 1.36 -12.24
C ALA A 273 -9.10 2.88 -12.45
N ARG A 274 -8.23 3.34 -13.37
CA ARG A 274 -8.12 4.78 -13.70
C ARG A 274 -9.40 5.33 -14.30
N LYS A 275 -9.95 4.61 -15.28
CA LYS A 275 -11.19 4.99 -15.97
C LYS A 275 -12.37 5.05 -14.98
N LEU A 276 -12.48 4.04 -14.12
CA LEU A 276 -13.53 3.94 -13.12
C LEU A 276 -13.42 5.02 -12.04
N TRP A 277 -12.22 5.30 -11.55
CA TRP A 277 -12.02 6.40 -10.60
C TRP A 277 -12.40 7.75 -11.19
N HIS A 278 -12.01 8.03 -12.44
CA HIS A 278 -12.41 9.26 -13.11
C HIS A 278 -13.93 9.37 -13.25
N HIS A 279 -14.60 8.28 -13.65
CA HIS A 279 -16.06 8.22 -13.75
C HIS A 279 -16.72 8.51 -12.40
N LEU A 280 -16.34 7.78 -11.34
CA LEU A 280 -16.92 7.91 -10.00
C LEU A 280 -16.72 9.31 -9.42
N MET A 281 -15.51 9.88 -9.53
CA MET A 281 -15.23 11.22 -9.01
C MET A 281 -16.01 12.32 -9.75
N THR A 282 -16.15 12.18 -11.07
CA THR A 282 -16.88 13.15 -11.89
C THR A 282 -18.36 13.13 -11.58
N GLU A 283 -18.97 11.93 -11.54
CA GLU A 283 -20.40 11.77 -11.29
C GLU A 283 -20.81 12.19 -9.88
N ARG A 284 -20.01 11.86 -8.86
CA ARG A 284 -20.39 12.10 -7.45
C ARG A 284 -20.00 13.47 -6.91
N TYR A 285 -18.87 14.03 -7.36
CA TYR A 285 -18.28 15.22 -6.72
C TYR A 285 -18.02 16.39 -7.68
N ALA A 286 -18.06 16.15 -9.00
CA ALA A 286 -17.84 17.17 -10.04
C ALA A 286 -16.65 18.13 -9.75
N PRO A 287 -15.43 17.61 -9.47
CA PRO A 287 -14.27 18.43 -9.13
C PRO A 287 -13.88 19.36 -10.29
N LYS A 288 -13.34 20.54 -9.97
CA LYS A 288 -12.89 21.52 -10.98
C LYS A 288 -11.43 21.32 -11.34
N ASN A 289 -10.62 20.78 -10.43
CA ASN A 289 -9.22 20.47 -10.68
C ASN A 289 -9.10 19.11 -11.38
N PRO A 290 -8.55 19.03 -12.61
CA PRO A 290 -8.40 17.76 -13.32
C PRO A 290 -7.60 16.71 -12.54
N LYS A 291 -6.67 17.14 -11.67
CA LYS A 291 -5.86 16.24 -10.84
C LYS A 291 -6.68 15.47 -9.80
N SER A 292 -7.83 15.99 -9.40
CA SER A 292 -8.72 15.34 -8.42
C SER A 292 -9.32 14.03 -8.93
N THR A 293 -9.35 13.84 -10.25
CA THR A 293 -9.84 12.61 -10.88
C THR A 293 -8.72 11.71 -11.42
N MET A 294 -7.44 12.05 -11.17
CA MET A 294 -6.31 11.22 -11.57
C MET A 294 -6.07 10.13 -10.52
N LEU A 295 -6.13 8.86 -10.94
CA LEU A 295 -5.69 7.75 -10.10
C LEU A 295 -4.19 7.53 -10.28
N ARG A 296 -3.41 7.96 -9.29
CA ARG A 296 -1.97 7.72 -9.19
C ARG A 296 -1.73 6.56 -8.23
N PHE A 297 -0.97 5.55 -8.64
CA PHE A 297 -0.84 4.33 -7.84
C PHE A 297 0.59 3.80 -7.75
N HIS A 298 0.86 3.21 -6.59
CA HIS A 298 1.94 2.27 -6.37
C HIS A 298 1.48 0.86 -6.75
N THR A 299 2.42 0.02 -7.15
CA THR A 299 2.20 -1.40 -7.36
C THR A 299 3.23 -2.21 -6.60
N GLN A 300 2.79 -3.34 -6.03
CA GLN A 300 3.67 -4.38 -5.50
C GLN A 300 3.36 -5.70 -6.19
N THR A 301 4.40 -6.42 -6.60
CA THR A 301 4.29 -7.79 -7.12
C THR A 301 3.69 -8.70 -6.04
N ALA A 302 2.86 -9.68 -6.42
CA ALA A 302 2.06 -10.44 -5.47
C ALA A 302 2.90 -11.45 -4.65
N GLY A 303 2.99 -11.24 -3.33
CA GLY A 303 3.74 -12.11 -2.41
C GLY A 303 3.13 -13.49 -2.29
N VAL A 304 1.79 -13.57 -2.22
CA VAL A 304 1.00 -14.81 -2.15
C VAL A 304 1.24 -15.78 -3.32
N THR A 305 1.85 -15.30 -4.40
CA THR A 305 2.17 -16.14 -5.58
C THR A 305 3.56 -16.77 -5.55
N LEU A 306 4.41 -16.34 -4.61
CA LEU A 306 5.80 -16.76 -4.52
C LEU A 306 5.91 -18.01 -3.65
N THR A 307 6.82 -18.91 -4.04
CA THR A 307 6.89 -20.25 -3.47
C THR A 307 8.18 -20.46 -2.69
N ALA A 308 8.10 -21.14 -1.54
CA ALA A 308 9.29 -21.54 -0.77
C ALA A 308 10.06 -22.64 -1.50
N GLN A 309 9.35 -23.49 -2.25
CA GLN A 309 9.94 -24.51 -3.11
C GLN A 309 10.44 -23.88 -4.41
N GLN A 310 11.65 -24.24 -4.83
CA GLN A 310 12.32 -23.72 -6.03
C GLN A 310 12.26 -22.18 -6.09
N PRO A 311 12.76 -21.45 -5.08
CA PRO A 311 12.51 -20.02 -4.92
C PRO A 311 13.07 -19.17 -6.06
N LEU A 312 14.08 -19.64 -6.81
CA LEU A 312 14.57 -18.93 -8.01
C LEU A 312 13.50 -18.79 -9.11
N ASN A 313 12.47 -19.65 -9.15
CA ASN A 313 11.32 -19.44 -10.03
C ASN A 313 10.58 -18.14 -9.73
N ASN A 314 10.67 -17.62 -8.50
CA ASN A 314 10.08 -16.36 -8.09
C ASN A 314 10.71 -15.17 -8.83
N VAL A 315 11.99 -15.23 -9.22
CA VAL A 315 12.61 -14.19 -10.07
C VAL A 315 11.83 -14.04 -11.38
N THR A 316 11.47 -15.16 -12.01
CA THR A 316 10.68 -15.18 -13.24
C THR A 316 9.25 -14.67 -13.00
N ARG A 317 8.60 -15.11 -11.92
CA ARG A 317 7.24 -14.65 -11.55
C ARG A 317 7.21 -13.13 -11.35
N VAL A 318 8.10 -12.62 -10.51
CA VAL A 318 8.24 -11.19 -10.20
C VAL A 318 8.58 -10.39 -11.46
N SER A 319 9.42 -10.91 -12.36
CA SER A 319 9.74 -10.23 -13.63
C SER A 319 8.49 -9.99 -14.48
N TYR A 320 7.61 -10.98 -14.61
CA TYR A 320 6.37 -10.83 -15.39
C TYR A 320 5.33 -9.97 -14.68
N GLN A 321 5.22 -10.07 -13.36
CA GLN A 321 4.35 -9.18 -12.56
C GLN A 321 4.81 -7.72 -12.67
N ALA A 322 6.11 -7.47 -12.55
CA ALA A 322 6.71 -6.15 -12.74
C ALA A 322 6.44 -5.62 -14.15
N MET A 323 6.57 -6.46 -15.18
CA MET A 323 6.25 -6.10 -16.55
C MET A 323 4.77 -5.69 -16.72
N SER A 324 3.83 -6.43 -16.13
CA SER A 324 2.41 -6.07 -16.09
C SER A 324 2.17 -4.72 -15.40
N ALA A 325 2.81 -4.48 -14.26
CA ALA A 325 2.70 -3.22 -13.52
C ALA A 325 3.20 -2.02 -14.35
N VAL A 326 4.33 -2.20 -15.03
CA VAL A 326 4.91 -1.19 -15.93
C VAL A 326 3.97 -0.91 -17.09
N LEU A 327 3.55 -1.94 -17.83
CA LEU A 327 2.63 -1.81 -18.96
C LEU A 327 1.26 -1.27 -18.56
N GLY A 328 0.83 -1.55 -17.34
CA GLY A 328 -0.37 -1.00 -16.73
C GLY A 328 -0.25 0.48 -16.34
N GLY A 329 0.94 1.08 -16.36
CA GLY A 329 1.14 2.51 -16.14
C GLY A 329 1.29 2.93 -14.66
N THR A 330 1.93 2.11 -13.82
CA THR A 330 2.22 2.43 -12.40
C THR A 330 3.15 3.65 -12.19
N GLN A 331 3.01 4.36 -11.07
CA GLN A 331 3.87 5.53 -10.74
C GLN A 331 5.05 5.14 -9.85
N SER A 332 4.92 4.07 -9.07
CA SER A 332 6.01 3.49 -8.29
C SER A 332 5.84 1.99 -8.16
N LEU A 333 6.94 1.24 -8.13
CA LEU A 333 6.90 -0.22 -8.12
C LEU A 333 7.81 -0.79 -7.03
N HIS A 334 7.26 -1.76 -6.30
CA HIS A 334 7.99 -2.69 -5.46
C HIS A 334 8.01 -4.06 -6.13
N THR A 335 9.20 -4.61 -6.27
CA THR A 335 9.42 -6.00 -6.69
C THR A 335 9.84 -6.80 -5.47
N ASN A 336 9.09 -7.86 -5.16
CA ASN A 336 9.43 -8.77 -4.08
C ASN A 336 10.72 -9.52 -4.42
N SER A 337 11.38 -10.02 -3.39
CA SER A 337 12.57 -10.84 -3.54
C SER A 337 12.21 -12.31 -3.76
N TYR A 338 13.17 -13.11 -4.24
CA TYR A 338 12.92 -14.52 -4.54
C TYR A 338 12.68 -15.38 -3.27
N ASP A 339 13.10 -14.88 -2.11
CA ASP A 339 13.03 -15.50 -0.78
C ASP A 339 11.78 -15.11 0.02
N GLU A 340 10.81 -14.42 -0.59
CA GLU A 340 9.57 -13.93 0.04
C GLU A 340 8.84 -14.97 0.92
N ALA A 341 8.74 -16.21 0.43
CA ALA A 341 8.02 -17.28 1.12
C ALA A 341 8.86 -18.00 2.20
N ILE A 342 10.09 -17.56 2.42
CA ILE A 342 11.06 -18.14 3.36
C ILE A 342 11.30 -17.18 4.53
N GLY A 343 11.55 -15.91 4.24
CA GLY A 343 11.84 -14.90 5.25
C GLY A 343 12.00 -13.51 4.64
N LEU A 344 12.53 -12.58 5.43
CA LEU A 344 12.79 -11.23 4.95
C LEU A 344 13.91 -11.22 3.90
N PRO A 345 13.91 -10.25 2.96
CA PRO A 345 14.91 -10.18 1.89
C PRO A 345 16.34 -10.00 2.39
N THR A 346 17.22 -10.90 1.97
CA THR A 346 18.67 -10.70 2.06
C THR A 346 19.15 -9.55 1.16
N ASP A 347 20.39 -9.10 1.34
CA ASP A 347 21.02 -8.11 0.47
C ASP A 347 21.12 -8.56 -1.00
N GLU A 348 21.36 -9.86 -1.23
CA GLU A 348 21.43 -10.45 -2.57
C GLU A 348 20.06 -10.46 -3.24
N SER A 349 19.05 -10.98 -2.55
CA SER A 349 17.70 -11.11 -3.11
C SER A 349 17.06 -9.75 -3.38
N ALA A 350 17.25 -8.78 -2.48
CA ALA A 350 16.80 -7.40 -2.68
C ALA A 350 17.50 -6.72 -3.85
N THR A 351 18.77 -7.05 -4.12
CA THR A 351 19.50 -6.55 -5.29
C THR A 351 18.91 -7.09 -6.58
N ILE A 352 18.62 -8.39 -6.65
CA ILE A 352 17.97 -9.01 -7.82
C ILE A 352 16.60 -8.40 -8.08
N ALA A 353 15.82 -8.15 -7.02
CA ALA A 353 14.55 -7.47 -7.14
C ALA A 353 14.70 -6.06 -7.76
N LEU A 354 15.63 -5.24 -7.26
CA LEU A 354 15.91 -3.93 -7.85
C LEU A 354 16.40 -4.02 -9.31
N ARG A 355 17.28 -4.97 -9.62
CA ARG A 355 17.79 -5.21 -10.98
C ARG A 355 16.67 -5.60 -11.95
N THR A 356 15.66 -6.32 -11.49
CA THR A 356 14.48 -6.66 -12.29
C THR A 356 13.81 -5.39 -12.82
N GLN A 357 13.64 -4.36 -11.98
CA GLN A 357 13.08 -3.08 -12.43
C GLN A 357 14.01 -2.32 -13.38
N GLN A 358 15.32 -2.32 -13.11
CA GLN A 358 16.31 -1.62 -13.94
C GLN A 358 16.41 -2.23 -15.34
N ILE A 359 16.43 -3.55 -15.44
CA ILE A 359 16.41 -4.26 -16.73
C ILE A 359 15.14 -3.91 -17.50
N LEU A 360 13.96 -3.95 -16.85
CA LEU A 360 12.71 -3.54 -17.49
C LEU A 360 12.76 -2.08 -17.99
N ALA A 361 13.32 -1.18 -17.19
CA ALA A 361 13.39 0.24 -17.53
C ALA A 361 14.37 0.55 -18.69
N GLU A 362 15.52 -0.12 -18.71
CA GLU A 362 16.67 0.28 -19.54
C GLU A 362 16.97 -0.66 -20.72
N GLU A 363 16.61 -1.95 -20.65
CA GLU A 363 17.02 -2.95 -21.65
C GLU A 363 15.88 -3.44 -22.55
N THR A 364 14.61 -3.31 -22.12
CA THR A 364 13.48 -3.98 -22.81
C THR A 364 12.74 -3.11 -23.82
N GLY A 365 12.90 -1.78 -23.79
CA GLY A 365 12.14 -0.83 -24.60
C GLY A 365 10.68 -0.60 -24.16
N LEU A 366 10.22 -1.23 -23.07
CA LEU A 366 8.86 -1.06 -22.55
C LEU A 366 8.52 0.38 -22.15
N SER A 367 9.54 1.17 -21.82
CA SER A 367 9.42 2.56 -21.38
C SER A 367 9.38 3.58 -22.53
N ASP A 368 9.59 3.14 -23.78
CA ASP A 368 9.73 4.02 -24.95
C ASP A 368 8.40 4.43 -25.59
N VAL A 369 7.32 3.67 -25.33
CA VAL A 369 5.98 3.88 -25.88
C VAL A 369 4.96 3.96 -24.76
N VAL A 370 4.07 4.95 -24.83
CA VAL A 370 3.00 5.13 -23.83
C VAL A 370 1.85 4.17 -24.12
N ASP A 371 1.48 3.38 -23.12
CA ASP A 371 0.39 2.39 -23.17
C ASP A 371 0.45 1.54 -24.46
N PRO A 372 1.52 0.73 -24.63
CA PRO A 372 1.78 0.01 -25.88
C PRO A 372 0.79 -1.12 -26.16
N LEU A 373 -0.04 -1.50 -25.17
CA LEU A 373 -1.11 -2.49 -25.35
C LEU A 373 -2.44 -1.88 -25.81
N ALA A 374 -2.52 -0.57 -25.96
CA ALA A 374 -3.75 0.07 -26.44
C ALA A 374 -4.13 -0.39 -27.84
N GLY A 375 -5.43 -0.57 -28.04
CA GLY A 375 -5.98 -1.11 -29.29
C GLY A 375 -5.84 -2.62 -29.43
N SER A 376 -5.18 -3.31 -28.50
CA SER A 376 -5.25 -4.77 -28.42
C SER A 376 -6.69 -5.18 -28.10
N TYR A 377 -7.34 -5.92 -29.01
CA TYR A 377 -8.73 -6.33 -28.83
C TYR A 377 -8.97 -7.07 -27.51
N HIS A 378 -8.01 -7.90 -27.10
CA HIS A 378 -8.09 -8.62 -25.82
C HIS A 378 -8.04 -7.68 -24.62
N VAL A 379 -7.06 -6.77 -24.58
CA VAL A 379 -6.83 -5.89 -23.43
C VAL A 379 -7.93 -4.86 -23.31
N GLU A 380 -8.42 -4.30 -24.42
CA GLU A 380 -9.52 -3.33 -24.39
C GLU A 380 -10.83 -3.98 -23.94
N SER A 381 -11.16 -5.16 -24.46
CA SER A 381 -12.35 -5.90 -24.04
C SER A 381 -12.28 -6.27 -22.56
N LEU A 382 -11.16 -6.83 -22.10
CA LEU A 382 -10.96 -7.20 -20.69
C LEU A 382 -10.94 -5.99 -19.76
N THR A 383 -10.40 -4.85 -20.20
CA THR A 383 -10.45 -3.58 -19.45
C THR A 383 -11.89 -3.11 -19.27
N GLN A 384 -12.72 -3.25 -20.31
CA GLN A 384 -14.13 -2.85 -20.24
C GLN A 384 -14.93 -3.79 -19.33
N THR A 385 -14.73 -5.11 -19.43
CA THR A 385 -15.36 -6.09 -18.52
C THR A 385 -15.00 -5.81 -17.06
N ILE A 386 -13.71 -5.61 -16.75
CA ILE A 386 -13.29 -5.29 -15.37
C ILE A 386 -13.91 -3.98 -14.89
N PHE A 387 -14.03 -2.97 -15.76
CA PHE A 387 -14.68 -1.69 -15.43
C PHE A 387 -16.16 -1.91 -15.07
N GLU A 388 -16.90 -2.68 -15.88
CA GLU A 388 -18.33 -2.92 -15.70
C GLU A 388 -18.60 -3.74 -14.43
N ASP A 389 -17.90 -4.86 -14.26
CA ASP A 389 -18.07 -5.75 -13.12
C ASP A 389 -17.69 -5.06 -11.80
N ALA A 390 -16.61 -4.25 -11.81
CA ALA A 390 -16.21 -3.50 -10.63
C ALA A 390 -17.20 -2.37 -10.31
N LEU A 391 -17.77 -1.71 -11.32
CA LEU A 391 -18.81 -0.69 -11.12
C LEU A 391 -20.08 -1.32 -10.54
N GLU A 392 -20.51 -2.48 -11.03
CA GLU A 392 -21.66 -3.21 -10.49
C GLU A 392 -21.45 -3.58 -9.02
N LEU A 393 -20.27 -4.10 -8.67
CA LEU A 393 -19.95 -4.45 -7.28
C LEU A 393 -19.87 -3.21 -6.37
N ILE A 394 -19.41 -2.05 -6.87
CA ILE A 394 -19.47 -0.78 -6.14
C ILE A 394 -20.93 -0.34 -5.92
N GLN A 395 -21.80 -0.50 -6.93
CA GLN A 395 -23.23 -0.18 -6.79
C GLN A 395 -23.94 -1.09 -5.80
N GLU A 396 -23.56 -2.38 -5.73
CA GLU A 396 -24.02 -3.29 -4.68
C GLU A 396 -23.64 -2.76 -3.29
N ILE A 397 -22.37 -2.37 -3.09
CA ILE A 397 -21.88 -1.79 -1.84
C ILE A 397 -22.63 -0.48 -1.50
N ASP A 398 -22.86 0.40 -2.47
CA ASP A 398 -23.63 1.63 -2.27
C ASP A 398 -25.06 1.32 -1.80
N SER A 399 -25.71 0.30 -2.40
CA SER A 399 -27.07 -0.11 -2.03
C SER A 399 -27.17 -0.63 -0.59
N MET A 400 -26.05 -1.11 -0.01
CA MET A 400 -25.94 -1.52 1.39
C MET A 400 -25.73 -0.33 2.35
N GLY A 401 -25.49 0.88 1.84
CA GLY A 401 -25.14 2.06 2.63
C GLY A 401 -23.64 2.42 2.61
N GLY A 402 -22.89 1.90 1.64
CA GLY A 402 -21.49 2.25 1.40
C GLY A 402 -20.47 1.36 2.12
N ALA A 403 -19.20 1.62 1.86
CA ALA A 403 -18.08 0.76 2.26
C ALA A 403 -18.02 0.46 3.77
N LEU A 404 -18.34 1.44 4.61
CA LEU A 404 -18.32 1.30 6.07
C LEU A 404 -19.41 0.34 6.57
N VAL A 405 -20.60 0.40 5.98
CA VAL A 405 -21.70 -0.51 6.34
C VAL A 405 -21.39 -1.92 5.86
N ALA A 406 -20.93 -2.06 4.61
CA ALA A 406 -20.52 -3.35 4.05
C ALA A 406 -19.42 -4.02 4.89
N LEU A 407 -18.46 -3.22 5.38
CA LEU A 407 -17.37 -3.70 6.26
C LEU A 407 -17.92 -4.24 7.58
N LYS A 408 -18.88 -3.53 8.19
CA LYS A 408 -19.50 -3.94 9.47
C LYS A 408 -20.38 -5.17 9.33
N THR A 409 -20.98 -5.40 8.16
CA THR A 409 -21.78 -6.61 7.89
C THR A 409 -20.93 -7.82 7.52
N GLY A 410 -19.62 -7.64 7.29
CA GLY A 410 -18.71 -8.71 6.89
C GLY A 410 -18.77 -9.05 5.41
N PHE A 411 -19.37 -8.19 4.57
CA PHE A 411 -19.60 -8.49 3.15
C PHE A 411 -18.29 -8.61 2.38
N GLN A 412 -17.42 -7.61 2.45
CA GLN A 412 -16.13 -7.67 1.75
C GLN A 412 -15.29 -8.85 2.23
N GLN A 413 -15.21 -9.09 3.54
CA GLN A 413 -14.44 -10.20 4.10
C GLN A 413 -14.92 -11.55 3.58
N ARG A 414 -16.25 -11.77 3.55
CA ARG A 414 -16.83 -13.01 3.01
C ARG A 414 -16.50 -13.22 1.54
N ARG A 415 -16.66 -12.18 0.71
CA ARG A 415 -16.32 -12.22 -0.71
C ARG A 415 -14.86 -12.61 -0.94
N ILE A 416 -13.95 -12.00 -0.17
CA ILE A 416 -12.52 -12.32 -0.22
C ILE A 416 -12.27 -13.77 0.17
N HIS A 417 -12.87 -14.25 1.27
CA HIS A 417 -12.72 -15.64 1.72
C HIS A 417 -13.26 -16.65 0.71
N ASP A 418 -14.41 -16.37 0.07
CA ASP A 418 -14.99 -17.23 -0.96
C ASP A 418 -14.05 -17.35 -2.18
N SER A 419 -13.48 -16.23 -2.62
CA SER A 419 -12.49 -16.19 -3.71
C SER A 419 -11.18 -16.91 -3.35
N ALA A 420 -10.66 -16.69 -2.13
CA ALA A 420 -9.49 -17.37 -1.61
C ALA A 420 -9.70 -18.89 -1.53
N TRP A 421 -10.87 -19.31 -1.04
CA TRP A 421 -11.25 -20.71 -0.93
C TRP A 421 -11.31 -21.39 -2.31
N LYS A 422 -11.95 -20.74 -3.30
CA LYS A 422 -11.97 -21.24 -4.68
C LYS A 422 -10.55 -21.38 -5.24
N GLN A 423 -9.68 -20.39 -5.05
CA GLN A 423 -8.29 -20.47 -5.49
C GLN A 423 -7.55 -21.64 -4.84
N MET A 424 -7.74 -21.88 -3.54
CA MET A 424 -7.13 -23.01 -2.85
C MET A 424 -7.63 -24.34 -3.43
N GLN A 425 -8.93 -24.48 -3.64
CA GLN A 425 -9.53 -25.67 -4.26
C GLN A 425 -8.97 -25.92 -5.68
N ASP A 426 -8.80 -24.89 -6.49
CA ASP A 426 -8.21 -25.00 -7.83
C ASP A 426 -6.77 -25.56 -7.77
N VAL A 427 -5.99 -25.12 -6.77
CA VAL A 427 -4.60 -25.56 -6.58
C VAL A 427 -4.55 -27.00 -6.08
N GLU A 428 -5.34 -27.35 -5.06
CA GLU A 428 -5.37 -28.72 -4.49
C GLU A 428 -5.89 -29.74 -5.50
N SER A 429 -6.92 -29.37 -6.28
CA SER A 429 -7.48 -30.22 -7.34
C SER A 429 -6.64 -30.26 -8.62
N HIS A 430 -5.50 -29.58 -8.66
CA HIS A 430 -4.59 -29.47 -9.82
C HIS A 430 -5.23 -28.82 -11.07
N GLN A 431 -6.37 -28.16 -10.94
CA GLN A 431 -6.95 -27.32 -12.00
C GLN A 431 -6.06 -26.11 -12.27
N ARG A 432 -5.45 -25.56 -11.21
CA ARG A 432 -4.42 -24.52 -11.25
C ARG A 432 -3.07 -25.12 -10.92
N LYS A 433 -2.16 -25.08 -11.88
CA LYS A 433 -0.79 -25.58 -11.74
C LYS A 433 0.11 -24.52 -11.14
N VAL A 434 0.86 -24.89 -10.11
CA VAL A 434 1.90 -24.09 -9.46
C VAL A 434 3.22 -24.84 -9.62
N VAL A 435 4.08 -24.30 -10.49
CA VAL A 435 5.41 -24.87 -10.79
C VAL A 435 6.27 -24.92 -9.52
N GLY A 436 6.83 -26.10 -9.24
CA GLY A 436 7.62 -26.39 -8.04
C GLY A 436 6.81 -26.79 -6.81
N VAL A 437 5.47 -26.72 -6.85
CA VAL A 437 4.60 -27.04 -5.69
C VAL A 437 3.67 -28.22 -5.98
N ASN A 438 2.81 -28.13 -7.01
CA ASN A 438 1.93 -29.24 -7.44
C ASN A 438 2.20 -29.69 -8.89
N HIS A 439 3.15 -29.05 -9.56
CA HIS A 439 3.50 -29.34 -10.95
C HIS A 439 5.00 -29.12 -11.20
N ALA A 440 5.61 -29.92 -12.08
CA ALA A 440 7.04 -29.83 -12.41
C ALA A 440 7.93 -29.82 -11.15
N LEU A 441 7.73 -30.84 -10.29
CA LEU A 441 8.47 -31.02 -9.05
C LEU A 441 9.91 -31.48 -9.33
N MET A 442 10.81 -31.18 -8.40
CA MET A 442 12.22 -31.62 -8.43
C MET A 442 12.57 -32.25 -7.09
N ASP A 443 13.44 -33.26 -7.11
CA ASP A 443 13.92 -33.97 -5.91
C ASP A 443 15.08 -33.23 -5.19
N GLU A 444 15.37 -31.98 -5.55
CA GLU A 444 16.48 -31.20 -4.99
C GLU A 444 16.13 -30.55 -3.64
N ASP A 445 17.03 -30.69 -2.67
CA ASP A 445 16.97 -30.05 -1.34
C ASP A 445 17.96 -28.87 -1.28
N LEU A 446 17.68 -27.81 -2.04
CA LEU A 446 18.44 -26.57 -1.96
C LEU A 446 17.89 -25.73 -0.80
N GLN A 447 18.70 -25.52 0.23
CA GLN A 447 18.35 -24.66 1.36
C GLN A 447 18.69 -23.21 1.05
N TYR A 448 17.67 -22.36 1.08
CA TYR A 448 17.81 -20.91 1.04
C TYR A 448 17.39 -20.38 2.40
N GLU A 449 18.15 -19.43 2.92
CA GLU A 449 17.87 -18.77 4.20
C GLU A 449 17.42 -17.34 3.93
N GLY A 450 16.40 -16.88 4.66
CA GLY A 450 16.03 -15.48 4.70
C GLY A 450 16.93 -14.72 5.68
N GLU A 451 16.69 -13.42 5.80
CA GLU A 451 17.41 -12.58 6.76
C GLU A 451 17.15 -13.01 8.22
N GLU A 452 18.21 -13.09 9.02
CA GLU A 452 18.15 -13.37 10.46
C GLU A 452 18.17 -12.07 11.28
N ILE A 453 17.28 -11.96 12.27
CA ILE A 453 17.12 -10.76 13.10
C ILE A 453 17.88 -10.94 14.43
N ASP A 454 18.77 -10.00 14.76
CA ASP A 454 19.56 -10.03 16.00
C ASP A 454 18.64 -9.88 17.23
N PRO A 455 18.54 -10.87 18.13
CA PRO A 455 17.66 -10.78 19.30
C PRO A 455 17.99 -9.59 20.23
N LYS A 456 19.20 -9.02 20.15
CA LYS A 456 19.62 -7.85 20.95
C LYS A 456 18.88 -6.56 20.60
N ILE A 457 18.16 -6.51 19.47
CA ILE A 457 17.40 -5.31 19.07
C ILE A 457 16.39 -4.91 20.15
N THR A 458 15.76 -5.89 20.80
CA THR A 458 14.83 -5.63 21.90
C THR A 458 15.53 -4.90 23.05
N GLU A 459 16.71 -5.36 23.44
CA GLU A 459 17.51 -4.73 24.51
C GLU A 459 17.93 -3.31 24.13
N MET A 460 18.30 -3.09 22.86
CA MET A 460 18.66 -1.78 22.33
C MET A 460 17.47 -0.80 22.37
N GLN A 461 16.27 -1.23 21.97
CA GLN A 461 15.08 -0.38 22.05
C GLN A 461 14.69 -0.07 23.49
N TYR A 462 14.83 -1.02 24.42
CA TYR A 462 14.54 -0.77 25.84
C TYR A 462 15.50 0.28 26.44
N ALA A 463 16.76 0.24 26.02
CA ALA A 463 17.75 1.24 26.41
C ALA A 463 17.38 2.63 25.87
N LYS A 464 16.95 2.74 24.61
CA LYS A 464 16.47 4.01 24.02
C LYS A 464 15.22 4.54 24.72
N MET A 465 14.28 3.67 25.09
CA MET A 465 13.11 4.08 25.87
C MET A 465 13.47 4.59 27.26
N SER A 466 14.44 3.95 27.92
CA SER A 466 14.98 4.44 29.20
C SER A 466 15.62 5.81 29.03
N GLN A 467 16.40 6.00 27.97
CA GLN A 467 17.00 7.29 27.63
C GLN A 467 15.95 8.38 27.35
N LEU A 468 14.87 8.05 26.63
CA LEU A 468 13.77 8.97 26.34
C LEU A 468 13.15 9.50 27.64
N ILE A 469 12.88 8.60 28.59
CA ILE A 469 12.30 8.91 29.90
C ILE A 469 13.26 9.78 30.72
N ASP A 470 14.56 9.48 30.70
CA ASP A 470 15.56 10.26 31.45
C ASP A 470 15.76 11.70 30.90
N MET A 471 15.49 11.91 29.61
CA MET A 471 15.73 13.19 28.93
C MET A 471 14.54 14.17 28.99
N ARG A 472 13.33 13.68 29.26
CA ARG A 472 12.09 14.48 29.11
C ARG A 472 11.62 15.11 30.43
N ASP A 473 10.82 16.17 30.31
CA ASP A 473 10.11 16.75 31.46
C ASP A 473 8.74 16.06 31.60
N GLU A 474 8.59 15.28 32.67
CA GLU A 474 7.38 14.49 32.89
C GLU A 474 6.11 15.35 33.06
N GLY A 475 6.23 16.57 33.60
CA GLY A 475 5.10 17.48 33.71
C GLY A 475 4.60 17.94 32.34
N VAL A 476 5.54 18.29 31.45
CA VAL A 476 5.22 18.71 30.07
C VAL A 476 4.64 17.56 29.25
N VAL A 477 5.18 16.35 29.40
CA VAL A 477 4.66 15.13 28.75
C VAL A 477 3.23 14.86 29.18
N LEU A 478 2.95 14.90 30.48
CA LEU A 478 1.61 14.66 31.01
C LEU A 478 0.60 15.69 30.50
N ASP A 479 0.98 16.97 30.45
CA ASP A 479 0.14 18.05 29.91
C ASP A 479 -0.18 17.82 28.42
N ALA A 480 0.81 17.40 27.63
CA ALA A 480 0.61 17.11 26.20
C ALA A 480 -0.34 15.91 25.98
N LEU A 481 -0.18 14.82 26.74
CA LEU A 481 -1.05 13.65 26.66
C LEU A 481 -2.48 13.95 27.13
N ASN A 482 -2.64 14.78 28.17
CA ASN A 482 -3.94 15.25 28.64
C ASN A 482 -4.64 16.10 27.57
N ALA A 483 -3.92 17.01 26.92
CA ALA A 483 -4.47 17.83 25.84
C ALA A 483 -4.98 16.97 24.66
N ILE A 484 -4.26 15.91 24.29
CA ILE A 484 -4.71 14.93 23.28
C ILE A 484 -5.98 14.22 23.73
N THR A 485 -6.02 13.77 24.99
CA THR A 485 -7.19 13.07 25.57
C THR A 485 -8.42 13.98 25.61
N GLU A 486 -8.26 15.24 26.00
CA GLU A 486 -9.34 16.23 26.00
C GLU A 486 -9.83 16.52 24.58
N ALA A 487 -8.92 16.77 23.65
CA ALA A 487 -9.27 17.06 22.25
C ALA A 487 -9.92 15.87 21.53
N ALA A 488 -9.57 14.63 21.90
CA ALA A 488 -10.19 13.42 21.38
C ALA A 488 -11.71 13.37 21.70
N ASN A 489 -12.18 14.03 22.78
CA ASN A 489 -13.62 14.16 23.10
C ASN A 489 -14.33 15.27 22.31
N THR A 490 -13.62 16.01 21.45
CA THR A 490 -14.15 17.13 20.68
C THR A 490 -13.99 16.90 19.18
N ASN A 491 -14.26 17.92 18.35
CA ASN A 491 -13.98 17.91 16.90
C ASN A 491 -12.68 18.66 16.55
N ALA A 492 -11.82 18.97 17.52
CA ALA A 492 -10.54 19.60 17.25
C ALA A 492 -9.62 18.64 16.47
N ASN A 493 -8.84 19.18 15.52
CA ASN A 493 -7.86 18.42 14.77
C ASN A 493 -6.73 17.97 15.72
N LEU A 494 -6.44 16.66 15.76
CA LEU A 494 -5.46 16.08 16.67
C LEU A 494 -4.01 16.22 16.19
N PHE A 495 -3.76 16.46 14.90
CA PHE A 495 -2.40 16.50 14.35
C PHE A 495 -1.48 17.50 15.06
N PRO A 496 -1.87 18.78 15.28
CA PRO A 496 -0.99 19.75 15.93
C PRO A 496 -0.62 19.36 17.38
N LEU A 497 -1.55 18.72 18.09
CA LEU A 497 -1.32 18.26 19.47
C LEU A 497 -0.38 17.06 19.50
N ILE A 498 -0.55 16.13 18.56
CA ILE A 498 0.34 14.97 18.37
C ILE A 498 1.74 15.45 17.98
N LEU A 499 1.85 16.43 17.08
CA LEU A 499 3.13 17.04 16.70
C LEU A 499 3.82 17.74 17.88
N HIS A 500 3.05 18.38 18.77
CA HIS A 500 3.62 18.90 20.01
C HIS A 500 4.10 17.77 20.93
N ALA A 501 3.30 16.73 21.14
CA ALA A 501 3.62 15.59 22.01
C ALA A 501 4.94 14.90 21.60
N VAL A 502 5.14 14.64 20.30
CA VAL A 502 6.38 14.00 19.83
C VAL A 502 7.61 14.90 20.02
N ARG A 503 7.46 16.24 19.92
CA ARG A 503 8.54 17.20 20.16
C ARG A 503 8.94 17.28 21.64
N VAL A 504 8.00 17.00 22.54
CA VAL A 504 8.26 16.92 23.99
C VAL A 504 8.53 15.48 24.47
N TYR A 505 8.92 14.60 23.54
CA TYR A 505 9.41 13.25 23.83
C TYR A 505 8.34 12.28 24.39
N CYS A 506 7.06 12.46 24.05
CA CYS A 506 6.07 11.40 24.20
C CYS A 506 6.35 10.26 23.21
N SER A 507 6.20 9.02 23.64
CA SER A 507 6.32 7.85 22.78
C SER A 507 5.07 7.63 21.91
N VAL A 508 5.19 6.77 20.90
CA VAL A 508 4.07 6.31 20.06
C VAL A 508 3.01 5.64 20.93
N GLY A 509 3.42 4.74 21.83
CA GLY A 509 2.53 4.03 22.75
C GLY A 509 1.79 4.96 23.71
N GLU A 510 2.46 5.96 24.27
CA GLU A 510 1.83 6.95 25.16
C GLU A 510 0.75 7.77 24.44
N ILE A 511 1.06 8.27 23.24
CA ILE A 511 0.11 9.06 22.44
C ILE A 511 -1.09 8.19 22.03
N MET A 512 -0.84 6.95 21.62
CA MET A 512 -1.90 5.99 21.29
C MET A 512 -2.77 5.68 22.51
N ASN A 513 -2.16 5.48 23.68
CA ASN A 513 -2.89 5.20 24.91
C ASN A 513 -3.75 6.39 25.37
N ALA A 514 -3.26 7.62 25.22
CA ALA A 514 -4.06 8.83 25.46
C ALA A 514 -5.34 8.85 24.60
N MET A 515 -5.24 8.50 23.32
CA MET A 515 -6.41 8.38 22.44
C MET A 515 -7.31 7.17 22.79
N LYS A 516 -6.73 6.03 23.21
CA LYS A 516 -7.50 4.82 23.63
C LYS A 516 -8.42 5.10 24.81
N LEU A 517 -8.08 6.04 25.70
CA LEU A 517 -8.95 6.42 26.83
C LEU A 517 -10.32 6.95 26.38
N VAL A 518 -10.40 7.53 25.18
CA VAL A 518 -11.63 8.12 24.62
C VAL A 518 -12.23 7.24 23.53
N PHE A 519 -11.40 6.80 22.59
CA PHE A 519 -11.86 6.03 21.43
C PHE A 519 -12.12 4.56 21.73
N GLY A 520 -11.58 4.04 22.85
CA GLY A 520 -11.59 2.62 23.15
C GLY A 520 -10.72 1.81 22.18
N THR A 521 -10.97 0.51 22.09
CA THR A 521 -10.31 -0.39 21.16
C THR A 521 -11.35 -1.18 20.37
N TRP A 522 -10.96 -1.64 19.18
CA TRP A 522 -11.79 -2.49 18.33
C TRP A 522 -11.34 -3.94 18.41
N SER A 523 -12.31 -4.84 18.47
CA SER A 523 -12.11 -6.24 18.15
C SER A 523 -13.01 -6.56 16.97
N ALA A 524 -12.44 -7.15 15.92
CA ALA A 524 -13.25 -7.67 14.82
C ALA A 524 -14.31 -8.63 15.36
N PRO A 525 -15.55 -8.61 14.82
CA PRO A 525 -16.54 -9.64 15.13
C PRO A 525 -15.95 -11.01 14.80
N SER A 526 -15.91 -11.92 15.77
CA SER A 526 -15.50 -13.31 15.51
C SER A 526 -16.66 -14.06 14.84
N GLY A 527 -16.39 -14.73 13.73
CA GLY A 527 -17.33 -15.66 13.11
C GLY A 527 -17.88 -15.23 11.75
N PHE A 528 -17.03 -15.27 10.73
CA PHE A 528 -17.47 -15.47 9.35
C PHE A 528 -16.82 -16.72 8.79
#